data_AF-A0A842XR28-F1
#
_entry.id   AF-A0A842XR28-F1
#
_cell.length_a   1.000
_cell.length_b   1.000
_cell.length_c   1.000
_cell.angle_alpha   90.00
_cell.angle_beta   90.00
_cell.angle_gamma   90.00
#
_symmetry.space_group_name_H-M   'P 1'
#
loop_
_entity.id
_entity.type
_entity.pdbx_description
1 polymer ?
#
loop_
_entity_poly.entity_id
_entity_poly.type
_entity_poly.pdbx_seq_one_letter_code
_entity_poly.pdbx_strand_id
1 'polypeptide(L)' 'MVERIGQHKHCRNCEKAIPYKDLYCNDECETEWKTKMSKKKNQLMYFYIVMVIIMIFAVTLMFLG' A
#
# COMPACT_ATOMS: atom_id res chain seq x y z
N MET A 1 33.64 12.01 23.33
CA MET A 1 32.69 10.87 23.43
C MET A 1 31.71 10.99 22.28
N VAL A 2 31.80 10.12 21.27
CA VAL A 2 30.83 10.12 20.18
C VAL A 2 29.61 9.39 20.71
N GLU A 3 28.61 10.12 21.17
CA GLU A 3 27.28 9.57 21.44
C GLU A 3 26.77 9.01 20.12
N ARG A 4 26.90 7.69 19.95
CA ARG A 4 26.28 6.98 18.85
C ARG A 4 24.78 7.09 19.10
N ILE A 5 24.16 8.10 18.50
CA ILE A 5 22.71 8.26 18.43
C ILE A 5 22.20 6.90 17.94
N GLY A 6 21.69 6.09 18.87
CA GLY A 6 21.25 4.74 18.55
C GLY A 6 20.24 4.88 17.43
N GLN A 7 20.54 4.28 16.26
CA GLN A 7 19.68 4.40 15.10
C GLN A 7 18.30 3.86 15.46
N HIS A 8 17.39 4.75 15.80
CA HIS A 8 15.98 4.45 16.04
C HIS A 8 15.28 4.64 14.70
N LYS A 9 14.48 3.64 14.30
CA LYS A 9 13.52 3.82 13.20
C LYS A 9 12.19 4.27 13.79
N HIS A 10 11.40 4.97 13.01
CA HIS A 10 10.01 5.25 13.34
C HIS A 10 9.13 4.16 12.71
N CYS A 11 8.11 3.71 13.44
CA CYS A 11 7.13 2.77 12.90
C CYS A 11 6.40 3.38 11.70
N ARG A 12 6.29 2.63 10.61
CA ARG A 12 5.68 3.08 9.35
C ARG A 12 4.18 3.40 9.44
N ASN A 13 3.50 2.97 10.51
CA ASN A 13 2.07 3.21 10.72
C ASN A 13 1.78 4.19 11.87
N CYS A 14 2.61 4.20 12.92
CA CYS A 14 2.30 4.86 14.19
C CYS A 14 3.44 5.74 14.74
N GLU A 15 4.51 5.95 13.96
CA GLU A 15 5.64 6.89 14.19
C GLU A 15 6.43 6.74 15.51
N LYS A 16 6.06 5.77 16.36
CA LYS A 16 6.81 5.40 17.58
C LYS A 16 8.24 4.99 17.25
N ALA A 17 9.17 5.40 18.12
CA ALA A 17 10.57 4.97 18.07
C ALA A 17 10.65 3.46 18.34
N ILE A 18 11.19 2.72 17.38
CA ILE A 18 11.41 1.28 17.41
C ILE A 18 12.89 0.97 17.21
N PRO A 19 13.39 -0.12 17.83
CA PRO A 19 14.75 -0.59 17.60
C PRO A 19 14.92 -0.89 16.10
N TYR A 20 16.12 -0.63 15.56
CA TYR A 20 16.42 -0.72 14.12
C TYR A 20 16.08 -2.07 13.47
N LYS A 21 15.92 -3.12 14.29
CA LYS A 21 15.65 -4.49 13.88
C LYS A 21 14.21 -4.70 13.39
N ASP A 22 13.28 -3.88 13.85
CA ASP A 22 11.85 -4.06 13.58
C ASP A 22 11.30 -2.95 12.66
N LEU A 23 10.31 -3.29 11.83
CA LEU A 23 9.66 -2.39 10.86
C LEU A 23 8.38 -1.73 11.42
N TYR A 24 7.77 -2.37 12.42
CA TYR A 24 6.52 -1.95 13.06
C TYR A 24 6.66 -2.05 14.58
N CYS A 25 5.88 -1.28 15.35
CA CYS A 25 5.99 -1.30 16.82
C CYS A 25 5.24 -2.46 17.48
N ASN A 26 4.31 -3.09 16.77
CA ASN A 26 3.57 -4.28 17.18
C ASN A 26 2.91 -4.94 15.95
N ASP A 27 2.37 -6.14 16.12
CA ASP A 27 1.62 -6.88 15.09
C ASP A 27 0.38 -6.13 14.60
N GLU A 28 -0.22 -5.26 15.43
CA GLU A 28 -1.37 -4.44 15.03
C GLU A 28 -0.97 -3.41 13.95
N CYS A 29 0.11 -2.67 14.15
CA CYS A 29 0.62 -1.69 13.18
C CYS A 29 1.08 -2.39 11.87
N GLU A 30 1.57 -3.64 11.92
CA GLU A 30 1.82 -4.45 10.72
C GLU A 30 0.52 -4.85 10.00
N THR A 31 -0.46 -5.35 10.75
CA THR A 31 -1.73 -5.85 10.21
C THR A 31 -2.56 -4.71 9.61
N GLU A 32 -2.60 -3.55 10.26
CA GLU A 32 -3.25 -2.36 9.72
C GLU A 32 -2.58 -1.88 8.44
N TRP A 33 -1.25 -1.83 8.41
CA TRP A 33 -0.52 -1.41 7.22
C TRP A 33 -0.74 -2.38 6.07
N LYS A 34 -0.68 -3.69 6.33
CA LYS A 34 -0.96 -4.75 5.35
C LYS A 34 -2.39 -4.67 4.83
N THR A 35 -3.36 -4.40 5.71
CA THR A 35 -4.78 -4.24 5.35
C THR A 35 -5.02 -2.97 4.53
N LYS A 36 -4.39 -1.85 4.88
CA LYS A 36 -4.43 -0.62 4.07
C LYS A 36 -3.81 -0.85 2.69
N MET A 37 -2.70 -1.59 2.62
CA MET A 37 -2.00 -1.87 1.37
C MET A 37 -2.77 -2.85 0.48
N SER A 38 -3.41 -3.87 1.05
CA SER A 38 -4.26 -4.80 0.30
C SER A 38 -5.52 -4.12 -0.23
N LYS A 39 -6.15 -3.24 0.55
CA LYS A 39 -7.29 -2.43 0.10
C LYS A 39 -6.92 -1.53 -1.09
N LYS A 40 -5.77 -0.86 -1.04
CA LYS A 40 -5.26 -0.04 -2.16
C LYS A 40 -4.99 -0.87 -3.41
N LYS A 41 -4.40 -2.06 -3.27
CA LYS A 41 -4.19 -2.99 -4.39
C LYS A 41 -5.52 -3.43 -5.01
N ASN A 42 -6.51 -3.77 -4.20
CA ASN A 42 -7.83 -4.17 -4.68
C ASN A 42 -8.57 -3.02 -5.38
N GLN A 43 -8.45 -1.80 -4.86
CA GLN A 43 -9.01 -0.60 -5.49
C GLN A 43 -8.40 -0.35 -6.87
N LEU A 44 -7.08 -0.45 -6.99
CA LEU A 44 -6.38 -0.32 -8.28
C LEU A 44 -6.77 -1.42 -9.26
N MET A 45 -6.86 -2.67 -8.79
CA MET A 45 -7.34 -3.79 -9.61
C MET A 45 -8.75 -3.55 -10.14
N TYR A 46 -9.68 -3.10 -9.29
CA TYR A 46 -11.04 -2.79 -9.70
C TYR A 46 -11.08 -1.68 -10.75
N PHE A 47 -10.32 -0.59 -10.53
CA PHE A 47 -10.20 0.49 -11.50
C PHE A 47 -9.69 -0.01 -12.86
N TYR A 48 -8.66 -0.85 -12.85
CA TYR A 48 -8.09 -1.41 -14.07
C TYR A 48 -9.08 -2.30 -14.83
N ILE A 49 -9.82 -3.16 -14.11
CA ILE A 49 -10.87 -4.01 -14.69
C ILE A 49 -11.96 -3.16 -15.35
N VAL A 50 -12.44 -2.12 -14.66
CA VAL A 50 -13.45 -1.21 -15.20
C VAL A 50 -12.94 -0.50 -16.46
N MET A 51 -11.70 0.00 -16.46
CA MET A 51 -11.09 0.63 -17.63
C MET A 51 -11.01 -0.32 -18.83
N VAL A 52 -10.63 -1.58 -18.61
CA VAL A 52 -10.58 -2.59 -19.67
C VAL A 52 -11.96 -2.88 -20.24
N ILE A 53 -12.99 -2.99 -19.39
CA ILE A 53 -14.37 -3.20 -19.84
C ILE A 53 -14.83 -2.03 -20.72
N ILE A 54 -14.59 -0.78 -20.30
CA ILE A 54 -14.94 0.41 -21.07
C ILE A 54 -14.22 0.42 -22.42
N MET A 55 -12.93 0.09 -22.45
CA MET A 55 -12.15 -0.03 -23.69
C MET A 55 -12.74 -1.06 -24.65
N ILE A 56 -13.07 -2.26 -24.15
CA ILE A 56 -13.69 -3.30 -24.97
C ILE A 56 -15.03 -2.81 -25.51
N PHE A 57 -15.89 -2.23 -24.67
CA PHE A 57 -17.17 -1.69 -25.10
C PHE A 57 -17.01 -0.62 -26.19
N ALA A 58 -16.11 0.34 -26.00
CA ALA A 58 -15.84 1.40 -26.97
C ALA A 58 -15.38 0.83 -28.31
N VAL A 59 -14.46 -0.14 -28.29
CA VAL A 59 -13.98 -0.83 -29.50
C VAL A 59 -15.12 -1.60 -30.17
N THR A 60 -15.90 -2.38 -29.43
CA THR A 60 -17.03 -3.12 -30.00
C THR A 60 -18.07 -2.20 -30.62
N LEU A 61 -18.38 -1.06 -30.00
CA LEU A 61 -19.32 -0.08 -30.55
C LEU A 61 -18.78 0.59 -31.82
N MET A 62 -17.47 0.85 -31.89
CA MET A 62 -16.82 1.37 -33.11
C MET A 62 -16.81 0.35 -34.26
N PHE A 63 -16.81 -0.95 -33.97
CA PHE A 63 -16.85 -1.99 -35.01
C PHE A 63 -18.27 -2.43 -35.38
N LEU A 64 -19.27 -2.22 -34.51
CA LEU A 64 -20.68 -2.54 -34.78
C LEU A 64 -21.47 -1.39 -35.45
N GLY A 65 -20.95 -0.16 -35.42
CA GLY A 65 -21.51 1.02 -36.11
C GLY A 65 -20.75 1.33 -37.38
#